data_AF-A0A2W0CDS4-F1
#
_entry.id   AF-A0A2W0CDS4-F1
#
_cell.length_a   1.000
_cell.length_b   1.000
_cell.length_c   1.000
_cell.angle_alpha   90.00
_cell.angle_beta   90.00
_cell.angle_gamma   90.00
#
_symmetry.space_group_name_H-M   'P 1'
#
loop_
_entity.id
_entity.type
_entity.pdbx_description
1 polymer ?
#
loop_
_entity_poly.entity_id
_entity_poly.type
_entity_poly.pdbx_seq_one_letter_code
_entity_poly.pdbx_strand_id
1 'polypeptide(L)'
;MIIKRIDIKLSVNNLVGGLAIVQFEEEDTELCFDFDVVIRSELLVIVGKRKEVPDNTITQLEHQLNMLFRNKKVPRTIGSYTFRAPAVKEAI
;
A
#
# COMPACT_ATOMS: atom_id res chain seq x y z
N MET A 1 -1.25 -3.40 -11.24
CA MET A 1 -1.32 -3.68 -9.78
C MET A 1 -1.93 -2.48 -9.09
N ILE A 2 -3.01 -2.69 -8.32
CA ILE A 2 -3.81 -1.61 -7.72
C ILE A 2 -3.97 -1.85 -6.23
N ILE A 3 -3.59 -0.86 -5.40
CA ILE A 3 -3.91 -0.87 -3.96
C ILE A 3 -5.39 -0.53 -3.79
N LYS A 4 -6.18 -1.50 -3.34
CA LYS A 4 -7.63 -1.37 -3.16
C LYS A 4 -7.98 -0.83 -1.79
N ARG A 5 -7.22 -1.26 -0.77
CA ARG A 5 -7.47 -0.91 0.62
C ARG A 5 -6.19 -0.95 1.43
N ILE A 6 -6.10 -0.05 2.41
CA ILE A 6 -5.05 -0.04 3.43
C ILE A 6 -5.73 -0.10 4.79
N ASP A 7 -5.31 -1.06 5.61
CA ASP A 7 -5.69 -1.17 7.01
C ASP A 7 -4.53 -0.77 7.89
N ILE A 8 -4.64 0.36 8.58
CA ILE A 8 -3.66 0.77 9.58
C ILE A 8 -4.03 0.11 10.90
N LYS A 9 -3.12 -0.74 11.38
CA LYS A 9 -3.28 -1.51 12.63
C LYS A 9 -2.34 -1.03 13.73
N LEU A 10 -1.28 -0.30 13.36
CA LEU A 10 -0.30 0.27 14.26
C LEU A 10 -0.12 1.76 13.91
N SER A 11 -0.22 2.62 14.91
CA SER A 11 0.17 4.03 14.79
C SER A 11 0.71 4.51 16.13
N VAL A 12 2.03 4.56 16.24
CA VAL A 12 2.73 4.92 17.48
C VAL A 12 3.94 5.78 17.13
N ASN A 13 4.01 6.98 17.71
CA ASN A 13 5.09 7.93 17.49
C ASN A 13 5.34 8.20 16.00
N ASN A 14 6.46 7.68 15.50
CA ASN A 14 6.96 7.85 14.13
C ASN A 14 6.81 6.57 13.29
N LEU A 15 6.00 5.62 13.72
CA LEU A 15 5.78 4.35 13.05
C LEU A 15 4.29 4.14 12.79
N VAL A 16 3.95 3.85 11.54
CA VAL A 16 2.61 3.43 11.11
C VAL A 16 2.76 2.08 10.42
N GLY A 17 2.01 1.07 10.85
CA GLY A 17 2.08 -0.28 10.30
C GLY A 17 0.69 -0.83 9.99
N GLY A 18 0.61 -1.74 9.03
CA GLY A 18 -0.69 -2.21 8.55
C GLY A 18 -0.63 -3.26 7.46
N LEU A 19 -1.78 -3.48 6.84
CA LEU A 19 -1.95 -4.35 5.68
C LEU A 19 -2.40 -3.55 4.46
N ALA A 20 -1.74 -3.78 3.32
CA ALA A 20 -2.18 -3.32 2.01
C ALA A 20 -2.85 -4.49 1.29
N ILE A 21 -4.10 -4.31 0.86
CA ILE A 21 -4.83 -5.25 0.00
C ILE A 21 -4.67 -4.77 -1.44
N VAL A 22 -4.10 -5.65 -2.26
CA VAL A 22 -3.58 -5.30 -3.59
C VAL A 22 -4.13 -6.28 -4.63
N GLN A 23 -4.78 -5.73 -5.65
CA GLN A 23 -5.26 -6.48 -6.81
C GLN A 23 -4.17 -6.54 -7.88
N PHE A 24 -3.91 -7.74 -8.38
CA PHE A 24 -3.12 -7.97 -9.60
C PHE A 24 -4.07 -8.09 -10.79
N GLU A 25 -3.88 -7.23 -11.79
CA GLU A 25 -4.77 -7.12 -12.95
C GLU A 25 -4.76 -8.37 -13.83
N GLU A 26 -3.62 -9.07 -13.88
CA GLU A 26 -3.42 -10.22 -14.76
C GLU A 26 -4.01 -11.53 -14.21
N GLU A 27 -4.23 -11.62 -12.90
CA GLU A 27 -4.52 -12.90 -12.23
C GLU A 27 -5.88 -12.92 -11.50
N ASP A 28 -6.68 -11.85 -11.60
CA ASP A 28 -7.89 -11.61 -10.78
C ASP A 28 -7.71 -12.00 -9.30
N THR A 29 -6.49 -11.83 -8.79
CA THR A 29 -6.10 -12.27 -7.45
C THR A 29 -5.78 -11.06 -6.57
N GLU A 30 -6.35 -11.06 -5.37
CA GLU A 30 -6.02 -10.12 -4.30
C GLU A 30 -4.99 -10.72 -3.35
N LEU A 31 -3.89 -10.00 -3.13
CA LEU A 31 -2.88 -10.35 -2.13
C LEU A 31 -2.82 -9.28 -1.04
N CYS A 32 -2.50 -9.73 0.17
CA CYS A 32 -2.33 -8.86 1.33
C CYS A 32 -0.85 -8.74 1.69
N PHE A 33 -0.36 -7.52 1.88
CA PHE A 33 1.02 -7.26 2.25
C PHE A 33 1.09 -6.50 3.55
N ASP A 34 1.84 -7.02 4.52
CA ASP A 34 2.25 -6.24 5.68
C ASP A 34 3.17 -5.12 5.22
N PHE A 35 3.02 -3.95 5.82
CA PHE A 35 3.89 -2.81 5.57
C PHE A 35 4.15 -2.03 6.85
N ASP A 36 5.31 -1.40 6.88
CA ASP A 36 5.69 -0.42 7.89
C ASP A 36 6.09 0.90 7.23
N VAL A 37 5.73 1.99 7.89
CA VAL A 37 6.01 3.35 7.47
C VAL A 37 6.72 4.07 8.61
N VAL A 38 7.97 4.41 8.37
CA VAL A 38 8.82 5.12 9.33
C VAL A 38 8.89 6.59 8.94
N ILE A 39 8.49 7.46 9.87
CA ILE A 39 8.40 8.91 9.69
C ILE A 39 9.61 9.54 10.39
N ARG A 40 10.68 9.82 9.62
CA ARG A 40 11.86 10.56 10.11
C ARG A 40 11.96 11.91 9.39
N SER A 41 13.17 12.36 9.07
CA SER A 41 13.40 13.48 8.15
C SER A 41 12.77 13.22 6.78
N GLU A 42 12.75 11.95 6.36
CA GLU A 42 12.01 11.47 5.20
C GLU A 42 11.07 10.32 5.56
N LEU A 43 10.11 10.07 4.64
CA LEU A 43 9.15 8.98 4.72
C LEU A 43 9.77 7.72 4.10
N LEU A 44 10.01 6.71 4.93
CA LEU A 44 10.47 5.38 4.50
C LEU A 44 9.31 4.39 4.59
N VAL A 45 9.08 3.63 3.53
CA VAL A 45 8.09 2.55 3.49
C VAL A 45 8.82 1.24 3.28
N ILE A 46 8.46 0.21 4.04
CA ILE A 46 9.00 -1.14 3.96
C ILE A 46 7.82 -2.08 3.78
N VAL A 47 7.87 -2.94 2.78
CA VAL A 47 6.84 -3.96 2.53
C VAL A 47 7.39 -5.35 2.86
N GLY A 48 6.60 -6.14 3.58
CA GLY A 48 6.92 -7.53 3.88
C GLY A 48 7.03 -8.37 2.60
N LYS A 49 8.19 -9.01 2.41
CA LYS A 49 8.45 -9.88 1.25
C LYS A 49 7.76 -11.23 1.39
N ARG A 50 6.92 -11.59 0.42
CA ARG A 50 6.38 -12.94 0.24
C ARG A 50 7.28 -13.73 -0.72
N LYS A 51 7.52 -15.02 -0.45
CA LYS A 51 8.43 -15.86 -1.28
C LYS A 51 7.98 -15.96 -2.75
N GLU A 52 6.68 -15.88 -2.99
CA GLU A 52 6.06 -16.06 -4.31
C GLU A 52 6.00 -14.75 -5.12
N VAL A 53 6.43 -13.62 -4.56
CA VAL A 53 6.31 -12.31 -5.20
C VAL A 53 7.69 -11.81 -5.66
N PRO A 54 7.86 -11.41 -6.93
CA PRO A 54 9.11 -10.86 -7.44
C PRO A 54 9.54 -9.59 -6.72
N ASP A 55 10.86 -9.36 -6.60
CA ASP A 55 11.40 -8.18 -5.90
C ASP A 55 10.95 -6.86 -6.52
N ASN A 56 10.85 -6.80 -7.85
CA ASN A 56 10.35 -5.62 -8.56
C ASN A 56 8.92 -5.25 -8.11
N THR A 57 8.06 -6.23 -7.85
CA THR A 57 6.69 -6.01 -7.36
C THR A 57 6.70 -5.38 -5.97
N ILE A 58 7.59 -5.84 -5.08
CA ILE A 58 7.75 -5.27 -3.74
C ILE A 58 8.22 -3.81 -3.84
N THR A 59 9.25 -3.54 -4.64
CA THR A 59 9.75 -2.17 -4.87
C THR A 59 8.67 -1.25 -5.44
N GLN A 60 7.85 -1.74 -6.38
CA GLN A 60 6.72 -0.96 -6.90
C GLN A 60 5.66 -0.68 -5.83
N LEU A 61 5.34 -1.65 -4.98
CA LEU A 61 4.37 -1.48 -3.91
C LEU A 61 4.85 -0.47 -2.86
N GLU A 62 6.12 -0.54 -2.46
CA GLU A 62 6.75 0.44 -1.57
C GLU A 62 6.65 1.85 -2.13
N HIS A 63 6.94 2.02 -3.43
CA HIS A 63 6.84 3.31 -4.10
C HIS A 63 5.39 3.85 -4.10
N GLN A 64 4.40 3.03 -4.44
CA GLN A 64 2.99 3.44 -4.46
C GLN A 64 2.49 3.84 -3.05
N LEU A 65 2.81 3.03 -2.03
CA LEU A 65 2.48 3.35 -0.64
C LEU A 65 3.15 4.65 -0.21
N ASN A 66 4.42 4.86 -0.54
CA ASN A 66 5.13 6.10 -0.22
C ASN A 66 4.40 7.32 -0.79
N MET A 67 3.98 7.25 -2.05
CA MET A 67 3.21 8.32 -2.70
C MET A 67 1.85 8.56 -2.04
N LEU A 68 1.15 7.51 -1.60
CA LEU A 68 -0.12 7.62 -0.88
C LEU A 68 0.04 8.33 0.47
N PHE A 69 1.07 7.98 1.24
CA PHE A 69 1.36 8.62 2.53
C PHE A 69 1.92 10.04 2.39
N ARG A 70 2.78 10.31 1.39
CA ARG A 70 3.29 11.67 1.11
C ARG A 70 2.19 12.63 0.69
N ASN A 71 1.28 12.19 -0.17
CA ASN A 71 0.16 13.00 -0.66
C ASN A 71 -1.00 13.12 0.34
N LYS A 72 -0.84 12.62 1.57
CA LYS A 72 -1.87 12.61 2.63
C LYS A 72 -3.19 11.97 2.18
N LYS A 73 -3.14 11.06 1.20
CA LYS A 73 -4.31 10.26 0.77
C LYS A 73 -4.67 9.17 1.79
N VAL A 74 -3.73 8.87 2.69
CA VAL A 74 -3.89 7.90 3.78
C VAL A 74 -3.61 8.62 5.10
N PRO A 75 -4.63 8.77 5.97
CA PRO A 75 -4.43 9.25 7.33
C PRO A 75 -3.46 8.34 8.09
N ARG A 76 -2.73 8.87 9.06
CA ARG A 76 -1.78 8.09 9.88
C ARG A 76 -2.41 7.55 11.16
N THR A 77 -3.71 7.33 11.14
CA THR A 77 -4.50 6.87 12.29
C THR A 77 -4.96 5.45 12.06
N ILE A 78 -5.24 4.71 13.13
CA ILE A 78 -5.80 3.36 13.03
C ILE A 78 -7.15 3.41 12.30
N GLY A 79 -7.34 2.51 11.34
CA GLY A 79 -8.56 2.46 10.53
C GLY A 79 -8.37 1.77 9.18
N SER A 80 -9.47 1.63 8.45
CA SER A 80 -9.52 1.06 7.11
C SER A 80 -9.81 2.14 6.06
N TYR A 81 -8.98 2.20 5.04
CA TYR A 81 -9.02 3.21 3.98
C TYR A 81 -9.11 2.54 2.63
N THR A 82 -10.24 2.70 1.94
CA THR A 82 -10.48 2.13 0.60
C THR A 82 -10.20 3.16 -0.48
N PHE A 83 -9.54 2.75 -1.55
CA PHE A 83 -9.29 3.58 -2.71
C PHE A 83 -10.22 3.15 -3.84
N ARG A 84 -10.87 4.13 -4.47
CA ARG A 84 -11.56 3.85 -5.73
C ARG A 84 -10.49 3.54 -6.77
N ALA A 85 -10.55 2.34 -7.35
CA ALA A 85 -9.80 2.08 -8.58
C ALA A 85 -10.16 3.17 -9.59
N PRO A 86 -9.21 3.67 -10.40
CA PRO A 86 -9.59 4.51 -11.53
C PRO A 86 -10.65 3.73 -12.31
N ALA A 87 -11.81 4.36 -12.55
CA ALA A 87 -12.81 3.80 -13.44
C ALA A 87 -12.05 3.46 -14.73
N VAL A 88 -12.03 2.17 -15.09
CA VAL A 88 -11.55 1.74 -16.39
C VAL A 88 -12.36 2.58 -17.36
N LYS A 89 -11.72 3.56 -18.02
CA LYS A 89 -12.34 4.17 -19.18
C LYS A 89 -12.47 3.02 -20.15
N GLU A 90 -13.68 2.51 -20.31
CA GLU A 90 -14.02 1.68 -21.45
C GLU A 90 -13.56 2.46 -22.69
N ALA A 91 -12.47 1.96 -23.28
CA ALA A 91 -11.97 2.48 -24.53
C ALA A 91 -12.74 1.76 -25.64
N ILE A 92 -13.75 2.48 -26.15
CA ILE A 92 -14.37 2.43 -27.48
C ILE A 92 -15.13 1.14 -27.84
#